data_AF-A0A7M4BQ24-F1
#
_entry.id   AF-A0A7M4BQ24-F1
#
_cell.length_a   1.000
_cell.length_b   1.000
_cell.length_c   1.000
_cell.angle_alpha   90.00
_cell.angle_beta   90.00
_cell.angle_gamma   90.00
#
_symmetry.space_group_name_H-M   'P 1'
#
loop_
_entity.id
_entity.type
_entity.pdbx_description
1 polymer ?
#
loop_
_entity_poly.entity_id
_entity_poly.type
_entity_poly.pdbx_seq_one_letter_code
_entity_poly.pdbx_strand_id
1 'polypeptide(L)'
;MSGPKGIEYELAQARRRLEEARARWQGLRVRCDHLARRAAAHGVAVPAVAVPEAPGDTADDVEAVCARFEEQIVGAEEVLNAALVERAGRAVAIDISAGLDQIAAQDDAARRAAGSQASPASQAEPGDAAPAFDVGAHRREVVDRLRAAAFVDAAVERAARSAATASTAAEAAMSLSELSSTIARAARTREHRQAQLSQLGAVRAAVGALLRPAALRQRLDRVEASIDGGADESAALDQIAVLARTQAADEQRERDRRAVLDSLRASLGELGYATVDVGLDTPDSLVARRAGDGHAVQVSVGDEVDIRSVVADGQATTPAQDKAADDALCEALPELLEAMTADGITPGRVRKQPAGLVPAKRIPGLATVPSTGGTAEKAGRPARKRRPRQQGAGR
;
A
#
# COMPACT_ATOMS: atom_id res chain seq x y z
N MET A 1 28.88 21.62 -31.18
CA MET A 1 28.81 20.25 -30.62
C MET A 1 28.84 20.38 -29.10
N SER A 2 28.18 19.49 -28.35
CA SER A 2 27.49 19.84 -27.09
C SER A 2 27.75 18.91 -25.88
N GLY A 3 28.71 19.21 -25.00
CA GLY A 3 28.94 18.64 -23.66
C GLY A 3 27.86 18.92 -22.57
N PRO A 4 28.23 18.85 -21.28
CA PRO A 4 27.70 17.92 -20.25
C PRO A 4 26.18 17.74 -20.22
N LYS A 5 25.76 16.49 -20.00
CA LYS A 5 24.41 16.02 -20.29
C LYS A 5 23.71 15.53 -19.04
N GLY A 6 22.55 16.13 -18.76
CA GLY A 6 21.51 15.52 -17.93
C GLY A 6 20.57 14.73 -18.84
N ILE A 7 20.32 13.48 -18.51
CA ILE A 7 19.37 12.61 -19.21
C ILE A 7 18.28 12.29 -18.19
N GLU A 8 17.09 12.87 -18.37
CA GLU A 8 15.90 12.35 -17.71
C GLU A 8 15.70 10.90 -18.14
N TYR A 9 15.23 10.03 -17.25
CA TYR A 9 15.04 8.62 -17.56
C TYR A 9 13.78 8.10 -16.89
N GLU A 10 13.09 7.21 -17.60
CA GLU A 10 11.99 6.42 -17.06
C GLU A 10 12.33 4.95 -17.25
N LEU A 11 12.36 4.18 -16.16
CA LEU A 11 12.35 2.71 -16.27
C LEU A 11 10.98 2.27 -16.74
N ALA A 12 10.92 1.30 -17.66
CA ALA A 12 9.68 0.79 -18.24
C ALA A 12 8.59 0.58 -17.18
N GLN A 13 7.63 1.51 -17.11
CA GLN A 13 6.53 1.55 -16.14
C GLN A 13 5.75 0.23 -16.08
N ALA A 14 5.76 -0.54 -17.17
CA ALA A 14 5.14 -1.86 -17.26
C ALA A 14 5.67 -2.86 -16.21
N ARG A 15 6.97 -2.83 -15.90
CA ARG A 15 7.57 -3.72 -14.88
C ARG A 15 7.15 -3.30 -13.48
N ARG A 16 7.13 -1.99 -13.21
CA ARG A 16 6.67 -1.41 -11.93
C ARG A 16 5.20 -1.71 -11.67
N ARG A 17 4.32 -1.44 -12.65
CA ARG A 17 2.88 -1.74 -12.54
C ARG A 17 2.63 -3.23 -12.29
N LEU A 18 3.41 -4.11 -12.93
CA LEU A 18 3.29 -5.56 -12.71
C LEU A 18 3.69 -5.98 -11.30
N GLU A 19 4.79 -5.44 -10.75
CA GLU A 19 5.25 -5.73 -9.39
C GLU A 19 4.26 -5.22 -8.33
N GLU A 20 3.75 -4.01 -8.49
CA GLU A 20 2.73 -3.42 -7.61
C GLU A 20 1.42 -4.23 -7.65
N ALA A 21 0.95 -4.59 -8.85
CA ALA A 21 -0.24 -5.41 -9.02
C ALA A 21 -0.07 -6.79 -8.36
N ARG A 22 1.11 -7.41 -8.48
CA ARG A 22 1.43 -8.71 -7.83
C ARG A 22 1.45 -8.62 -6.31
N ALA A 23 2.03 -7.55 -5.76
CA ALA A 23 2.02 -7.31 -4.31
C ALA A 23 0.59 -7.14 -3.78
N ARG A 24 -0.25 -6.38 -4.50
CA ARG A 24 -1.68 -6.24 -4.18
C ARG A 24 -2.41 -7.58 -4.21
N TRP A 25 -2.16 -8.40 -5.24
CA TRP A 25 -2.75 -9.74 -5.34
C TRP A 25 -2.37 -10.64 -4.15
N GLN A 26 -1.11 -10.63 -3.71
CA GLN A 26 -0.69 -11.39 -2.53
C GLN A 26 -1.40 -10.92 -1.25
N GLY A 27 -1.54 -9.61 -1.06
CA GLY A 27 -2.29 -9.04 0.07
C GLY A 27 -3.76 -9.50 0.08
N LEU A 28 -4.41 -9.51 -1.08
CA LEU A 28 -5.79 -9.98 -1.23
C LEU A 28 -5.93 -11.49 -0.94
N ARG A 29 -4.95 -12.32 -1.32
CA ARG A 29 -4.93 -13.74 -0.95
C ARG A 29 -4.90 -13.95 0.56
N VAL A 30 -4.02 -13.24 1.26
CA VAL A 30 -3.93 -13.33 2.73
C VAL A 30 -5.23 -12.91 3.40
N ARG A 31 -5.88 -11.84 2.90
CA ARG A 31 -7.18 -11.39 3.39
C ARG A 31 -8.28 -12.44 3.16
N CYS A 32 -8.28 -13.09 2.00
CA CYS A 32 -9.19 -14.20 1.69
C CYS A 32 -8.98 -15.39 2.65
N ASP A 33 -7.73 -15.80 2.91
CA ASP A 33 -7.43 -16.88 3.85
C ASP A 33 -7.85 -16.54 5.29
N HIS A 34 -7.75 -15.26 5.68
CA HIS A 34 -8.24 -14.79 6.96
C HIS A 34 -9.77 -14.85 7.04
N LEU A 35 -10.46 -14.39 5.99
CA LEU A 35 -11.93 -14.45 5.89
C LEU A 35 -12.43 -15.89 5.99
N ALA A 36 -11.83 -16.82 5.24
CA ALA A 36 -12.20 -18.24 5.25
C ALA A 36 -12.04 -18.85 6.65
N ARG A 37 -10.93 -18.56 7.33
CA ARG A 37 -10.70 -19.00 8.72
C ARG A 37 -11.74 -18.43 9.68
N ARG A 38 -12.09 -17.15 9.53
CA ARG A 38 -13.09 -16.49 10.36
C ARG A 38 -14.49 -17.07 10.14
N ALA A 39 -14.87 -17.31 8.89
CA ALA A 39 -16.12 -17.96 8.52
C ALA A 39 -16.21 -19.39 9.10
N ALA A 40 -15.14 -20.18 8.98
CA ALA A 40 -15.06 -21.52 9.54
C ALA A 40 -15.14 -21.53 11.08
N ALA A 41 -14.42 -20.63 11.77
CA ALA A 41 -14.45 -20.51 13.22
C ALA A 41 -15.85 -20.22 13.77
N HIS A 42 -16.69 -19.54 12.99
CA HIS A 42 -18.06 -19.23 13.36
C HIS A 42 -19.12 -20.16 12.73
N GLY A 43 -18.69 -21.15 11.93
CA GLY A 43 -19.57 -22.09 11.23
C GLY A 43 -20.51 -21.42 10.23
N VAL A 44 -20.08 -20.30 9.62
CA VAL A 44 -20.87 -19.56 8.64
C VAL A 44 -20.41 -19.93 7.24
N ALA A 45 -21.34 -20.32 6.39
CA ALA A 45 -21.07 -20.52 4.96
C ALA A 45 -21.02 -19.15 4.27
N VAL A 46 -19.85 -18.78 3.75
CA VAL A 46 -19.64 -17.60 2.92
C VAL A 46 -19.49 -18.00 1.45
N PRO A 47 -19.84 -17.12 0.48
CA PRO A 47 -19.54 -17.34 -0.92
C PRO A 47 -18.05 -17.69 -1.11
N ALA A 48 -17.79 -18.72 -1.91
CA ALA A 48 -16.42 -19.10 -2.23
C ALA A 48 -15.76 -17.98 -3.04
N VAL A 49 -14.69 -17.40 -2.51
CA VAL A 49 -13.83 -16.47 -3.23
C VAL A 49 -12.90 -17.30 -4.12
N ALA A 50 -13.02 -17.15 -5.43
CA ALA A 50 -12.30 -17.99 -6.38
C ALA A 50 -10.85 -17.48 -6.50
N VAL A 51 -9.92 -18.13 -5.80
CA VAL A 51 -8.49 -17.77 -5.81
C VAL A 51 -7.81 -18.34 -7.06
N PRO A 52 -7.44 -17.52 -8.06
CA PRO A 52 -6.62 -18.03 -9.15
C PRO A 52 -5.23 -18.38 -8.61
N GLU A 53 -4.67 -19.51 -9.08
CA GLU A 53 -3.32 -19.96 -8.67
C GLU A 53 -2.24 -18.96 -9.10
N ALA A 54 -2.43 -18.28 -10.24
CA ALA A 54 -1.56 -17.22 -10.74
C ALA A 54 -2.39 -16.06 -11.34
N PRO A 55 -1.99 -14.78 -11.12
CA PRO A 55 -2.77 -13.62 -11.55
C PRO A 55 -2.50 -13.14 -12.98
N GLY A 56 -1.62 -13.81 -13.74
CA GLY A 56 -1.23 -13.44 -15.11
C GLY A 56 0.19 -12.87 -15.23
N ASP A 57 0.61 -12.59 -16.46
CA ASP A 57 1.96 -12.14 -16.81
C ASP A 57 2.06 -10.63 -17.06
N THR A 58 0.94 -9.95 -17.31
CA THR A 58 0.90 -8.49 -17.53
C THR A 58 0.25 -7.74 -16.37
N ALA A 59 0.57 -6.45 -16.21
CA ALA A 59 0.03 -5.65 -15.12
C ALA A 59 -1.50 -5.54 -15.19
N ASP A 60 -2.05 -5.34 -16.40
CA ASP A 60 -3.49 -5.19 -16.60
C ASP A 60 -4.24 -6.50 -16.25
N ASP A 61 -3.66 -7.67 -16.55
CA ASP A 61 -4.23 -8.96 -16.15
C ASP A 61 -4.31 -9.08 -14.62
N VAL A 62 -3.21 -8.75 -13.93
CA VAL A 62 -3.11 -8.85 -12.47
C VAL A 62 -4.03 -7.82 -11.80
N GLU A 63 -4.15 -6.62 -12.33
CA GLU A 63 -5.05 -5.57 -11.82
C GLU A 63 -6.54 -5.98 -11.99
N ALA A 64 -6.91 -6.54 -13.14
CA ALA A 64 -8.27 -7.03 -13.38
C ALA A 64 -8.63 -8.20 -12.46
N VAL A 65 -7.69 -9.11 -12.21
CA VAL A 65 -7.84 -10.16 -11.20
C VAL A 65 -8.04 -9.55 -9.82
N CYS A 66 -7.19 -8.61 -9.40
CA CYS A 66 -7.30 -7.94 -8.09
C CYS A 66 -8.67 -7.29 -7.88
N ALA A 67 -9.20 -6.58 -8.89
CA ALA A 67 -10.49 -5.91 -8.78
C ALA A 67 -11.64 -6.90 -8.54
N ARG A 68 -11.70 -7.99 -9.31
CA ARG A 68 -12.72 -9.05 -9.13
C ARG A 68 -12.58 -9.72 -7.76
N PHE A 69 -11.35 -9.91 -7.31
CA PHE A 69 -11.05 -10.54 -6.04
C PHE A 69 -11.51 -9.69 -4.85
N GLU A 70 -11.28 -8.39 -4.94
CA GLU A 70 -11.70 -7.43 -3.92
C GLU A 70 -13.22 -7.37 -3.80
N GLU A 71 -13.95 -7.33 -4.93
CA GLU A 71 -15.41 -7.40 -4.96
C GLU A 71 -15.94 -8.68 -4.29
N GLN A 72 -15.35 -9.83 -4.59
CA GLN A 72 -15.72 -11.11 -3.97
C GLN A 72 -15.44 -11.15 -2.47
N ILE A 73 -14.29 -10.64 -2.03
CA ILE A 73 -13.92 -10.58 -0.61
C ILE A 73 -14.91 -9.69 0.16
N VAL A 74 -15.24 -8.52 -0.39
CA VAL A 74 -16.22 -7.59 0.22
C VAL A 74 -17.58 -8.27 0.36
N GLY A 75 -18.10 -8.89 -0.71
CA GLY A 75 -19.39 -9.59 -0.66
C GLY A 75 -19.40 -10.76 0.35
N ALA A 76 -18.31 -11.52 0.45
CA ALA A 76 -18.21 -12.60 1.42
C ALA A 76 -18.06 -12.11 2.88
N GLU A 77 -17.38 -10.99 3.10
CA GLU A 77 -17.32 -10.31 4.40
C GLU A 77 -18.71 -9.81 4.84
N GLU A 78 -19.49 -9.24 3.93
CA GLU A 78 -20.87 -8.81 4.19
C GLU A 78 -21.76 -9.98 4.63
N VAL A 79 -21.71 -11.12 3.92
CA VAL A 79 -22.46 -12.33 4.28
C VAL A 79 -22.03 -12.87 5.65
N LEU A 80 -20.72 -12.95 5.91
CA LEU A 80 -20.22 -13.41 7.21
C LEU A 80 -20.75 -12.54 8.35
N ASN A 81 -20.65 -11.23 8.17
CA ASN A 81 -21.11 -10.29 9.17
C ASN A 81 -22.61 -10.48 9.37
N ALA A 82 -23.42 -10.46 8.31
CA ALA A 82 -24.88 -10.64 8.36
C ALA A 82 -25.33 -11.93 9.06
N ALA A 83 -24.59 -13.04 8.93
CA ALA A 83 -24.91 -14.27 9.63
C ALA A 83 -24.58 -14.21 11.14
N LEU A 84 -23.45 -13.59 11.50
CA LEU A 84 -23.07 -13.36 12.89
C LEU A 84 -24.06 -12.43 13.61
N VAL A 85 -24.47 -11.39 12.89
CA VAL A 85 -25.56 -10.46 13.22
C VAL A 85 -26.83 -11.20 13.59
N GLU A 86 -27.31 -12.04 12.68
CA GLU A 86 -28.58 -12.72 12.83
C GLU A 86 -28.55 -13.73 13.99
N ARG A 87 -27.41 -14.41 14.19
CA ARG A 87 -27.23 -15.37 15.29
C ARG A 87 -27.22 -14.69 16.66
N ALA A 88 -26.50 -13.58 16.81
CA ALA A 88 -26.46 -12.81 18.05
C ALA A 88 -27.82 -12.16 18.34
N GLY A 89 -28.47 -11.58 17.32
CA GLY A 89 -29.79 -10.97 17.43
C GLY A 89 -30.88 -11.97 17.84
N ARG A 90 -30.84 -13.22 17.36
CA ARG A 90 -31.79 -14.27 17.76
C ARG A 90 -31.71 -14.63 19.24
N ALA A 91 -30.51 -14.79 19.79
CA ALA A 91 -30.34 -15.17 21.19
C ALA A 91 -30.90 -14.11 22.14
N VAL A 92 -30.57 -12.83 21.90
CA VAL A 92 -31.06 -11.73 22.75
C VAL A 92 -32.52 -11.38 22.50
N ALA A 93 -33.04 -11.53 21.28
CA ALA A 93 -34.46 -11.37 21.03
C ALA A 93 -35.31 -12.39 21.80
N ILE A 94 -34.81 -13.62 21.99
CA ILE A 94 -35.49 -14.65 22.80
C ILE A 94 -35.52 -14.24 24.28
N ASP A 95 -34.37 -13.85 24.84
CA ASP A 95 -34.26 -13.49 26.26
C ASP A 95 -35.04 -12.22 26.64
N ILE A 96 -35.01 -11.21 25.77
CA ILE A 96 -35.74 -9.94 26.00
C ILE A 96 -37.24 -10.10 25.77
N SER A 97 -37.66 -10.88 24.76
CA SER A 97 -39.09 -11.05 24.49
C SER A 97 -39.79 -11.74 25.67
N ALA A 98 -39.17 -12.77 26.26
CA ALA A 98 -39.73 -13.47 27.40
C ALA A 98 -39.92 -12.54 28.63
N GLY A 99 -38.92 -11.70 28.95
CA GLY A 99 -39.00 -10.75 30.06
C GLY A 99 -40.01 -9.63 29.83
N LEU A 100 -40.10 -9.11 28.59
CA LEU A 100 -41.04 -8.04 28.27
C LEU A 100 -42.49 -8.52 28.10
N ASP A 101 -42.72 -9.78 27.68
CA ASP A 101 -44.05 -10.40 27.66
C ASP A 101 -44.63 -10.51 29.08
N GLN A 102 -43.77 -10.80 30.07
CA GLN A 102 -44.16 -10.85 31.48
C GLN A 102 -44.57 -9.47 32.02
N ILE A 103 -43.84 -8.40 31.67
CA ILE A 103 -44.13 -7.02 32.09
C ILE A 103 -45.43 -6.52 31.43
N ALA A 104 -45.63 -6.81 30.14
CA ALA A 104 -46.88 -6.46 29.44
C ALA A 104 -48.10 -7.15 30.07
N ALA A 105 -47.99 -8.43 30.41
CA ALA A 105 -49.05 -9.17 31.09
C ALA A 105 -49.37 -8.59 32.48
N GLN A 106 -48.35 -8.11 33.21
CA GLN A 106 -48.52 -7.47 34.51
C GLN A 106 -49.19 -6.09 34.40
N ASP A 107 -48.81 -5.27 33.41
CA ASP A 107 -49.43 -3.95 33.19
C ASP A 107 -50.90 -4.10 32.74
N ASP A 108 -51.20 -5.03 31.84
CA ASP A 108 -52.57 -5.33 31.43
C ASP A 108 -53.43 -5.88 32.58
N ALA A 109 -52.83 -6.67 33.48
CA ALA A 109 -53.51 -7.15 34.69
C ALA A 109 -53.77 -6.00 35.68
N ALA A 110 -52.80 -5.11 35.87
CA ALA A 110 -52.94 -3.94 36.74
C ALA A 110 -54.00 -2.95 36.22
N ARG A 111 -54.03 -2.68 34.90
CA ARG A 111 -55.04 -1.83 34.25
C ARG A 111 -56.45 -2.42 34.37
N ARG A 112 -56.59 -3.74 34.18
CA ARG A 112 -57.88 -4.44 34.38
C ARG A 112 -58.33 -4.41 35.83
N ALA A 113 -57.41 -4.57 36.78
CA ALA A 113 -57.71 -4.46 38.21
C ALA A 113 -58.14 -3.04 38.61
N ALA A 114 -57.46 -2.00 38.10
CA ALA A 114 -57.81 -0.60 38.34
C ALA A 114 -59.14 -0.21 37.68
N GLY A 115 -59.40 -0.66 36.45
CA GLY A 115 -60.67 -0.46 35.74
C GLY A 115 -61.84 -1.22 36.37
N SER A 116 -61.59 -2.35 37.03
CA SER A 116 -62.58 -3.11 37.80
C SER A 116 -62.91 -2.49 39.17
N GLN A 117 -62.06 -1.60 39.69
CA GLN A 117 -62.30 -0.88 40.95
C GLN A 117 -62.89 0.53 40.74
N ALA A 118 -62.98 0.99 39.48
CA ALA A 118 -63.66 2.23 39.14
C ALA A 118 -65.18 2.05 39.27
N SER A 119 -65.72 2.43 40.42
CA SER A 119 -67.16 2.53 40.67
C SER A 119 -67.80 3.51 39.67
N PRO A 120 -69.04 3.31 39.20
CA PRO A 120 -69.60 4.01 38.02
C PRO A 120 -69.92 5.50 38.22
N ALA A 121 -69.38 6.16 39.23
CA ALA A 121 -69.92 7.41 39.76
C ALA A 121 -69.05 8.67 39.52
N SER A 122 -68.02 8.62 38.68
CA SER A 122 -67.28 9.85 38.33
C SER A 122 -66.84 9.85 36.88
N GLN A 123 -67.74 10.31 36.00
CA GLN A 123 -67.38 10.82 34.68
C GLN A 123 -66.92 12.26 34.86
N ALA A 124 -65.62 12.45 35.12
CA ALA A 124 -64.95 13.74 34.91
C ALA A 124 -64.28 13.72 33.53
N GLU A 125 -64.35 14.86 32.84
CA GLU A 125 -63.91 15.05 31.45
C GLU A 125 -62.45 14.60 31.18
N PRO A 126 -62.14 14.14 29.96
CA PRO A 126 -60.81 13.69 29.59
C PRO A 126 -59.90 14.92 29.40
N GLY A 127 -59.24 15.37 30.47
CA GLY A 127 -58.13 16.30 30.36
C GLY A 127 -56.97 15.65 29.62
N ASP A 128 -56.29 16.45 28.78
CA ASP A 128 -55.06 16.13 28.01
C ASP A 128 -54.09 15.24 28.82
N ALA A 129 -54.28 13.92 28.70
CA ALA A 129 -53.35 12.96 29.26
C ALA A 129 -52.15 12.91 28.31
N ALA A 130 -50.97 13.27 28.83
CA ALA A 130 -49.71 13.07 28.12
C ALA A 130 -49.70 11.66 27.48
N PRO A 131 -49.24 11.51 26.23
CA PRO A 131 -49.34 10.25 25.50
C PRO A 131 -48.74 9.14 26.36
N ALA A 132 -49.59 8.19 26.76
CA ALA A 132 -49.19 7.09 27.63
C ALA A 132 -48.01 6.37 26.98
N PHE A 133 -46.93 6.17 27.73
CA PHE A 133 -45.74 5.49 27.24
C PHE A 133 -46.12 4.07 26.77
N ASP A 134 -46.11 3.85 25.45
CA ASP A 134 -46.40 2.55 24.86
C ASP A 134 -45.15 1.67 24.93
N VAL A 135 -45.06 0.92 26.03
CA VAL A 135 -44.03 -0.09 26.27
C VAL A 135 -43.93 -1.07 25.10
N GLY A 136 -45.03 -1.39 24.41
CA GLY A 136 -45.07 -2.28 23.25
C GLY A 136 -44.46 -1.68 21.99
N ALA A 137 -44.62 -0.37 21.74
CA ALA A 137 -43.95 0.34 20.66
C ALA A 137 -42.44 0.45 20.89
N HIS A 138 -42.01 0.88 22.09
CA HIS A 138 -40.58 0.97 22.45
C HIS A 138 -39.89 -0.39 22.48
N ARG A 139 -40.61 -1.46 22.87
CA ARG A 139 -40.13 -2.85 22.74
C ARG A 139 -39.80 -3.21 21.29
N ARG A 140 -40.72 -2.95 20.36
CA ARG A 140 -40.49 -3.25 18.93
C ARG A 140 -39.29 -2.50 18.41
N GLU A 141 -39.17 -1.22 18.75
CA GLU A 141 -38.00 -0.41 18.37
C GLU A 141 -36.68 -0.96 18.93
N VAL A 142 -36.64 -1.39 20.20
CA VAL A 142 -35.44 -1.99 20.82
C VAL A 142 -35.10 -3.34 20.20
N VAL A 143 -36.10 -4.18 19.93
CA VAL A 143 -35.89 -5.47 19.25
C VAL A 143 -35.40 -5.26 17.82
N ASP A 144 -35.97 -4.30 17.09
CA ASP A 144 -35.55 -3.97 15.74
C ASP A 144 -34.15 -3.35 15.74
N ARG A 145 -33.81 -2.52 16.74
CA ARG A 145 -32.45 -2.00 16.93
C ARG A 145 -31.46 -3.09 17.31
N LEU A 146 -31.82 -4.08 18.13
CA LEU A 146 -30.96 -5.22 18.43
C LEU A 146 -30.73 -6.11 17.22
N ARG A 147 -31.79 -6.36 16.45
CA ARG A 147 -31.70 -7.07 15.17
C ARG A 147 -30.82 -6.33 14.17
N ALA A 148 -30.99 -5.01 14.05
CA ALA A 148 -30.17 -4.16 13.20
C ALA A 148 -28.73 -4.03 13.72
N ALA A 149 -28.55 -3.93 15.04
CA ALA A 149 -27.26 -3.74 15.68
C ALA A 149 -26.43 -5.01 15.75
N ALA A 150 -27.00 -6.20 15.53
CA ALA A 150 -26.19 -7.24 14.92
C ALA A 150 -25.05 -7.81 15.81
N PHE A 151 -25.07 -7.57 17.12
CA PHE A 151 -24.15 -8.14 18.09
C PHE A 151 -24.76 -7.99 19.48
N VAL A 152 -24.18 -8.69 20.46
CA VAL A 152 -24.53 -8.61 21.86
C VAL A 152 -23.22 -8.62 22.65
N ASP A 153 -22.98 -7.58 23.46
CA ASP A 153 -21.85 -7.54 24.38
C ASP A 153 -22.35 -7.58 25.84
N ALA A 154 -21.43 -7.75 26.80
CA ALA A 154 -21.79 -7.86 28.22
C ALA A 154 -22.47 -6.60 28.78
N ALA A 155 -22.32 -5.42 28.15
CA ALA A 155 -23.03 -4.21 28.54
C ALA A 155 -24.47 -4.24 28.01
N VAL A 156 -24.68 -4.64 26.76
CA VAL A 156 -25.99 -4.87 26.16
C VAL A 156 -26.75 -5.97 26.90
N GLU A 157 -26.11 -7.08 27.29
CA GLU A 157 -26.75 -8.13 28.10
C GLU A 157 -27.16 -7.66 29.50
N ARG A 158 -26.36 -6.79 30.13
CA ARG A 158 -26.70 -6.23 31.45
C ARG A 158 -27.86 -5.25 31.34
N ALA A 159 -27.84 -4.36 30.34
CA ALA A 159 -28.94 -3.45 30.08
C ALA A 159 -30.23 -4.19 29.68
N ALA A 160 -30.11 -5.26 28.90
CA ALA A 160 -31.21 -6.15 28.53
C ALA A 160 -31.83 -6.84 29.74
N ARG A 161 -31.01 -7.39 30.63
CA ARG A 161 -31.47 -7.98 31.90
C ARG A 161 -32.14 -6.95 32.80
N SER A 162 -31.58 -5.74 32.89
CA SER A 162 -32.20 -4.65 33.66
C SER A 162 -33.60 -4.31 33.14
N ALA A 163 -33.77 -4.24 31.81
CA ALA A 163 -35.07 -4.02 31.19
C ALA A 163 -36.05 -5.20 31.41
N ALA A 164 -35.55 -6.43 31.44
CA ALA A 164 -36.35 -7.63 31.69
C ALA A 164 -36.80 -7.78 33.16
N THR A 165 -36.07 -7.20 34.12
CA THR A 165 -36.40 -7.25 35.55
C THR A 165 -37.17 -6.03 36.07
N ALA A 166 -37.53 -5.09 35.19
CA ALA A 166 -38.30 -3.91 35.56
C ALA A 166 -39.67 -4.31 36.16
N SER A 167 -40.05 -3.69 37.27
CA SER A 167 -41.27 -4.05 38.01
C SER A 167 -42.44 -3.10 37.73
N THR A 168 -42.16 -1.96 37.09
CA THR A 168 -43.16 -0.96 36.72
C THR A 168 -42.99 -0.50 35.26
N ALA A 169 -44.06 0.04 34.66
CA ALA A 169 -44.02 0.57 33.30
C ALA A 169 -43.03 1.74 33.13
N ALA A 170 -42.87 2.59 34.16
CA ALA A 170 -41.92 3.70 34.15
C ALA A 170 -40.46 3.21 34.21
N GLU A 171 -40.17 2.18 35.02
CA GLU A 171 -38.84 1.53 35.05
C GLU A 171 -38.51 0.83 33.75
N ALA A 172 -39.50 0.16 33.14
CA ALA A 172 -39.35 -0.47 31.83
C ALA A 172 -39.03 0.57 30.75
N ALA A 173 -39.71 1.72 30.77
CA ALA A 173 -39.47 2.83 29.84
C ALA A 173 -38.02 3.35 29.89
N MET A 174 -37.54 3.64 31.09
CA MET A 174 -36.17 4.11 31.30
C MET A 174 -35.14 3.05 30.90
N SER A 175 -35.35 1.80 31.31
CA SER A 175 -34.43 0.69 31.02
C SER A 175 -34.37 0.36 29.52
N LEU A 176 -35.48 0.44 28.80
CA LEU A 176 -35.51 0.27 27.34
C LEU A 176 -34.79 1.41 26.61
N SER A 177 -34.92 2.65 27.08
CA SER A 177 -34.17 3.80 26.54
C SER A 177 -32.65 3.66 26.78
N GLU A 178 -32.26 3.24 27.99
CA GLU A 178 -30.86 2.97 28.33
C GLU A 178 -30.26 1.83 27.52
N LEU A 179 -31.01 0.73 27.35
CA LEU A 179 -30.64 -0.38 26.47
C LEU A 179 -30.44 0.10 25.04
N SER A 180 -31.36 0.90 24.52
CA SER A 180 -31.28 1.48 23.17
C SER A 180 -30.01 2.32 22.96
N SER A 181 -29.67 3.18 23.94
CA SER A 181 -28.43 3.96 23.95
C SER A 181 -27.18 3.08 24.04
N THR A 182 -27.23 2.03 24.86
CA THR A 182 -26.14 1.07 25.05
C THR A 182 -25.86 0.29 23.77
N ILE A 183 -26.90 -0.17 23.09
CA ILE A 183 -26.81 -0.83 21.78
C ILE A 183 -26.15 0.11 20.76
N ALA A 184 -26.61 1.35 20.67
CA ALA A 184 -26.05 2.32 19.72
C ALA A 184 -24.58 2.68 20.02
N ARG A 185 -24.16 2.68 21.29
CA ARG A 185 -22.76 2.89 21.68
C ARG A 185 -21.90 1.68 21.32
N ALA A 186 -22.35 0.48 21.69
CA ALA A 186 -21.63 -0.75 21.42
C ALA A 186 -21.48 -1.01 19.90
N ALA A 187 -22.49 -0.61 19.10
CA ALA A 187 -22.44 -0.70 17.64
C ALA A 187 -21.32 0.16 17.07
N ARG A 188 -21.26 1.43 17.48
CA ARG A 188 -20.20 2.36 17.07
C ARG A 188 -18.81 1.87 17.50
N THR A 189 -18.67 1.37 18.72
CA THR A 189 -17.39 0.83 19.21
C THR A 189 -16.95 -0.39 18.41
N ARG A 190 -17.87 -1.29 18.06
CA ARG A 190 -17.57 -2.47 17.25
C ARG A 190 -17.19 -2.10 15.82
N GLU A 191 -17.98 -1.23 15.18
CA GLU A 191 -17.71 -0.74 13.83
C GLU A 191 -16.32 -0.09 13.76
N HIS A 192 -15.99 0.75 14.75
CA HIS A 192 -14.67 1.34 14.88
C HIS A 192 -13.57 0.30 15.04
N ARG A 193 -13.72 -0.67 15.95
CA ARG A 193 -12.73 -1.74 16.16
C ARG A 193 -12.54 -2.60 14.90
N GLN A 194 -13.62 -2.90 14.18
CA GLN A 194 -13.53 -3.65 12.94
C GLN A 194 -12.78 -2.87 11.86
N ALA A 195 -13.02 -1.55 11.75
CA ALA A 195 -12.28 -0.69 10.84
C ALA A 195 -10.77 -0.70 11.18
N GLN A 196 -10.43 -0.61 12.48
CA GLN A 196 -9.04 -0.66 12.95
C GLN A 196 -8.34 -1.98 12.65
N LEU A 197 -9.01 -3.12 12.87
CA LEU A 197 -8.44 -4.43 12.57
C LEU A 197 -8.22 -4.64 11.06
N SER A 198 -9.17 -4.17 10.23
CA SER A 198 -9.00 -4.16 8.77
C SER A 198 -7.81 -3.29 8.34
N GLN A 199 -7.68 -2.10 8.93
CA GLN A 199 -6.57 -1.20 8.67
C GLN A 199 -5.22 -1.80 9.14
N LEU A 200 -5.17 -2.43 10.33
CA LEU A 200 -4.00 -3.14 10.83
C LEU A 200 -3.56 -4.24 9.84
N GLY A 201 -4.50 -5.02 9.30
CA GLY A 201 -4.22 -6.03 8.28
C GLY A 201 -3.61 -5.44 7.01
N ALA A 202 -4.16 -4.34 6.51
CA ALA A 202 -3.64 -3.63 5.34
C ALA A 202 -2.22 -3.07 5.57
N VAL A 203 -1.99 -2.44 6.74
CA VAL A 203 -0.68 -1.90 7.10
C VAL A 203 0.35 -3.02 7.28
N ARG A 204 -0.05 -4.18 7.83
CA ARG A 204 0.82 -5.36 7.92
C ARG A 204 1.29 -5.85 6.57
N ALA A 205 0.38 -5.94 5.60
CA ALA A 205 0.72 -6.34 4.24
C ALA A 205 1.72 -5.35 3.61
N ALA A 206 1.45 -4.04 3.74
CA ALA A 206 2.34 -2.99 3.22
C ALA A 206 3.74 -3.04 3.84
N VAL A 207 3.83 -3.15 5.18
CA VAL A 207 5.12 -3.27 5.89
C VAL A 207 5.81 -4.59 5.56
N GLY A 208 5.05 -5.67 5.35
CA GLY A 208 5.57 -6.98 4.98
C GLY A 208 6.33 -6.99 3.65
N ALA A 209 5.95 -6.12 2.72
CA ALA A 209 6.54 -6.00 1.38
C ALA A 209 7.83 -5.16 1.31
N LEU A 210 8.22 -4.47 2.39
CA LEU A 210 9.43 -3.65 2.44
C LEU A 210 10.69 -4.51 2.53
N LEU A 211 11.82 -4.03 1.97
CA LEU A 211 13.13 -4.66 2.10
C LEU A 211 13.66 -4.56 3.52
N ARG A 212 13.43 -3.43 4.20
CA ARG A 212 13.93 -3.16 5.55
C ARG A 212 12.79 -2.92 6.55
N PRO A 213 11.95 -3.92 6.84
CA PRO A 213 10.70 -3.72 7.56
C PRO A 213 10.85 -3.63 9.08
N ALA A 214 12.04 -3.93 9.65
CA ALA A 214 12.23 -4.21 11.07
C ALA A 214 11.68 -3.12 12.02
N ALA A 215 11.97 -1.85 11.74
CA ALA A 215 11.54 -0.74 12.59
C ALA A 215 10.01 -0.53 12.56
N LEU A 216 9.39 -0.68 11.39
CA LEU A 216 7.95 -0.55 11.22
C LEU A 216 7.19 -1.76 11.76
N ARG A 217 7.73 -2.98 11.62
CA ARG A 217 7.18 -4.19 12.25
C ARG A 217 7.11 -4.03 13.77
N GLN A 218 8.20 -3.61 14.41
CA GLN A 218 8.20 -3.41 15.86
C GLN A 218 7.17 -2.38 16.33
N ARG A 219 6.94 -1.31 15.56
CA ARG A 219 5.88 -0.33 15.86
C ARG A 219 4.49 -0.94 15.69
N LEU A 220 4.29 -1.72 14.64
CA LEU A 220 3.02 -2.37 14.33
C LEU A 220 2.64 -3.42 15.38
N ASP A 221 3.60 -4.18 15.89
CA ASP A 221 3.38 -5.17 16.95
C ASP A 221 2.94 -4.50 18.27
N ARG A 222 3.46 -3.30 18.58
CA ARG A 222 3.01 -2.52 19.75
C ARG A 222 1.59 -1.98 19.56
N VAL A 223 1.28 -1.52 18.35
CA VAL A 223 -0.07 -1.05 18.00
C VAL A 223 -1.08 -2.18 18.09
N GLU A 224 -0.76 -3.37 17.58
CA GLU A 224 -1.62 -4.55 17.73
C GLU A 224 -1.89 -4.89 19.20
N ALA A 225 -0.84 -4.95 20.03
CA ALA A 225 -1.01 -5.24 21.45
C ALA A 225 -1.91 -4.20 22.16
N SER A 226 -1.85 -2.94 21.74
CA SER A 226 -2.70 -1.86 22.25
C SER A 226 -4.16 -1.99 21.79
N ILE A 227 -4.39 -2.34 20.52
CA ILE A 227 -5.73 -2.64 19.95
C ILE A 227 -6.35 -3.85 20.67
N ASP A 228 -5.57 -4.89 20.94
CA ASP A 228 -6.02 -6.06 21.69
C ASP A 228 -6.43 -5.68 23.12
N GLY A 229 -5.71 -4.73 23.73
CA GLY A 229 -6.06 -4.08 25.00
C GLY A 229 -7.26 -3.13 24.93
N GLY A 230 -7.83 -2.90 23.75
CA GLY A 230 -9.03 -2.08 23.54
C GLY A 230 -8.77 -0.58 23.32
N ALA A 231 -7.51 -0.17 23.11
CA ALA A 231 -7.17 1.21 22.79
C ALA A 231 -7.51 1.58 21.33
N ASP A 232 -7.78 2.86 21.10
CA ASP A 232 -7.95 3.41 19.75
C ASP A 232 -6.59 3.85 19.18
N GLU A 233 -6.05 3.06 18.25
CA GLU A 233 -4.77 3.31 17.58
C GLU A 233 -4.92 3.74 16.11
N SER A 234 -6.08 4.27 15.71
CA SER A 234 -6.35 4.63 14.30
C SER A 234 -5.31 5.62 13.75
N ALA A 235 -4.96 6.65 14.54
CA ALA A 235 -3.94 7.63 14.16
C ALA A 235 -2.52 7.02 14.06
N ALA A 236 -2.19 6.05 14.91
CA ALA A 236 -0.91 5.35 14.85
C ALA A 236 -0.83 4.45 13.61
N LEU A 237 -1.91 3.75 13.26
CA LEU A 237 -2.01 2.98 12.03
C LEU A 237 -1.86 3.87 10.77
N ASP A 238 -2.51 5.03 10.74
CA ASP A 238 -2.36 6.01 9.64
C ASP A 238 -0.91 6.48 9.50
N GLN A 239 -0.27 6.81 10.62
CA GLN A 239 1.12 7.25 10.62
C GLN A 239 2.06 6.15 10.10
N ILE A 240 1.87 4.90 10.53
CA ILE A 240 2.66 3.77 10.05
C ILE A 240 2.40 3.55 8.55
N ALA A 241 1.15 3.68 8.08
CA ALA A 241 0.82 3.57 6.67
C ALA A 241 1.52 4.63 5.81
N VAL A 242 1.61 5.87 6.29
CA VAL A 242 2.39 6.94 5.63
C VAL A 242 3.87 6.59 5.59
N LEU A 243 4.45 6.18 6.72
CA LEU A 243 5.87 5.82 6.79
C LEU A 243 6.22 4.62 5.89
N ALA A 244 5.36 3.61 5.84
CA ALA A 244 5.54 2.46 4.96
C ALA A 244 5.54 2.86 3.49
N ARG A 245 4.64 3.77 3.07
CA ARG A 245 4.61 4.31 1.70
C ARG A 245 5.86 5.11 1.36
N THR A 246 6.31 5.98 2.26
CA THR A 246 7.55 6.75 2.06
C THR A 246 8.76 5.83 1.94
N GLN A 247 8.90 4.86 2.84
CA GLN A 247 10.01 3.91 2.79
C GLN A 247 9.97 3.04 1.52
N ALA A 248 8.78 2.58 1.09
CA ALA A 248 8.63 1.84 -0.16
C ALA A 248 9.10 2.68 -1.36
N ALA A 249 8.72 3.96 -1.41
CA ALA A 249 9.15 4.87 -2.47
C ALA A 249 10.68 5.12 -2.44
N ASP A 250 11.28 5.22 -1.26
CA ASP A 250 12.73 5.39 -1.12
C ASP A 250 13.49 4.14 -1.55
N GLU A 251 13.06 2.96 -1.09
CA GLU A 251 13.63 1.68 -1.48
C GLU A 251 13.48 1.43 -2.99
N GLN A 252 12.35 1.86 -3.58
CA GLN A 252 12.15 1.74 -5.02
C GLN A 252 13.08 2.66 -5.81
N ARG A 253 13.19 3.94 -5.42
CA ARG A 253 14.13 4.88 -6.03
C ARG A 253 15.57 4.35 -5.98
N GLU A 254 15.95 3.71 -4.88
CA GLU A 254 17.26 3.08 -4.75
C GLU A 254 17.45 1.91 -5.73
N ARG A 255 16.45 1.02 -5.88
CA ARG A 255 16.52 -0.08 -6.86
C ARG A 255 16.62 0.45 -8.29
N ASP A 256 15.83 1.48 -8.60
CA ASP A 256 15.79 2.12 -9.91
C ASP A 256 17.15 2.72 -10.28
N ARG A 257 17.77 3.48 -9.35
CA ARG A 257 19.12 4.04 -9.57
C ARG A 257 20.15 2.97 -9.84
N ARG A 258 20.13 1.87 -9.08
CA ARG A 258 21.06 0.74 -9.28
C ARG A 258 20.88 0.08 -10.63
N ALA A 259 19.64 -0.18 -11.04
CA ALA A 259 19.34 -0.77 -12.34
C ALA A 259 19.85 0.10 -13.49
N VAL A 260 19.67 1.42 -13.39
CA VAL A 260 20.17 2.40 -14.37
C VAL A 260 21.69 2.43 -14.38
N LEU A 261 22.33 2.46 -13.21
CA LEU A 261 23.78 2.43 -13.07
C LEU A 261 24.40 1.16 -13.68
N ASP A 262 23.75 0.00 -13.49
CA ASP A 262 24.19 -1.28 -14.05
C ASP A 262 24.04 -1.33 -15.59
N SER A 263 22.92 -0.82 -16.14
CA SER A 263 22.74 -0.70 -17.60
C SER A 263 23.74 0.28 -18.22
N LEU A 264 24.00 1.42 -17.56
CA LEU A 264 25.02 2.38 -17.99
C LEU A 264 26.42 1.76 -17.98
N ARG A 265 26.74 0.97 -16.94
CA ARG A 265 28.00 0.23 -16.85
C ARG A 265 28.15 -0.75 -18.03
N ALA A 266 27.11 -1.53 -18.32
CA ALA A 266 27.11 -2.47 -19.44
C ALA A 266 27.28 -1.75 -20.79
N SER A 267 26.48 -0.70 -21.01
CA SER A 267 26.50 0.08 -22.26
C SER A 267 27.85 0.77 -22.50
N LEU A 268 28.45 1.35 -21.46
CA LEU A 268 29.81 1.92 -21.54
C LEU A 268 30.86 0.84 -21.85
N GLY A 269 30.68 -0.37 -21.31
CA GLY A 269 31.47 -1.55 -21.65
C GLY A 269 31.43 -1.89 -23.13
N GLU A 270 30.26 -1.88 -23.75
CA GLU A 270 30.10 -2.11 -25.20
C GLU A 270 30.78 -1.02 -26.05
N LEU A 271 30.75 0.22 -25.56
CA LEU A 271 31.49 1.34 -26.13
C LEU A 271 33.01 1.27 -25.83
N GLY A 272 33.51 0.23 -25.16
CA GLY A 272 34.93 0.00 -24.91
C GLY A 272 35.50 0.82 -23.75
N TYR A 273 34.66 1.36 -22.87
CA TYR A 273 35.08 1.92 -21.60
C TYR A 273 35.10 0.82 -20.53
N ALA A 274 36.14 0.80 -19.69
CA ALA A 274 36.19 -0.06 -18.51
C ALA A 274 35.91 0.79 -17.26
N THR A 275 35.08 0.28 -16.34
CA THR A 275 34.85 0.92 -15.04
C THR A 275 36.15 0.94 -14.23
N VAL A 276 36.43 2.09 -13.61
CA VAL A 276 37.60 2.31 -12.76
C VAL A 276 37.11 2.48 -11.33
N ASP A 277 37.67 1.71 -10.41
CA ASP A 277 37.43 1.89 -8.98
C ASP A 277 38.17 3.14 -8.51
N VAL A 278 37.40 4.17 -8.18
CA VAL A 278 37.85 5.41 -7.56
C VAL A 278 36.99 5.65 -6.32
N GLY A 279 37.59 6.20 -5.27
CA GLY A 279 36.85 6.63 -4.08
C GLY A 279 35.96 7.80 -4.43
N LEU A 280 34.75 7.52 -4.93
CA LEU A 280 33.75 8.52 -5.25
C LEU A 280 32.96 8.88 -3.99
N ASP A 281 32.56 10.16 -3.89
CA ASP A 281 31.80 10.67 -2.76
C ASP A 281 30.38 10.06 -2.67
N THR A 282 29.87 9.51 -3.78
CA THR A 282 28.51 9.00 -3.91
C THR A 282 28.47 7.56 -4.43
N PRO A 283 27.71 6.66 -3.79
CA PRO A 283 27.58 5.25 -4.22
C PRO A 283 26.86 5.09 -5.56
N ASP A 284 26.11 6.11 -5.99
CA ASP A 284 25.34 6.13 -7.25
C ASP A 284 26.15 6.73 -8.42
N SER A 285 27.47 6.65 -8.36
CA SER A 285 28.36 7.18 -9.39
C SER A 285 29.36 6.14 -9.84
N LEU A 286 29.73 6.19 -11.11
CA LEU A 286 30.82 5.40 -11.67
C LEU A 286 31.72 6.28 -12.52
N VAL A 287 32.98 5.88 -12.64
CA VAL A 287 33.92 6.45 -13.60
C VAL A 287 34.34 5.32 -14.54
N ALA A 288 34.29 5.57 -15.84
CA ALA A 288 34.71 4.62 -16.85
C ALA A 288 35.74 5.26 -17.77
N ARG A 289 36.79 4.52 -18.13
CA ARG A 289 37.86 5.00 -19.01
C ARG A 289 38.12 3.98 -20.11
N ARG A 290 38.33 4.48 -21.33
CA ARG A 290 38.81 3.68 -22.45
C ARG A 290 40.34 3.63 -22.44
N ALA A 291 40.92 2.49 -22.78
CA ALA A 291 42.37 2.31 -22.78
C ALA A 291 43.04 3.27 -23.76
N GLY A 292 44.09 3.97 -23.30
CA GLY A 292 44.83 4.96 -24.08
C GLY A 292 44.27 6.38 -24.02
N ASP A 293 43.07 6.58 -23.47
CA ASP A 293 42.46 7.91 -23.37
C ASP A 293 42.85 8.59 -22.05
N GLY A 294 43.32 9.83 -22.15
CA GLY A 294 43.64 10.66 -20.97
C GLY A 294 42.40 11.03 -20.16
N HIS A 295 41.26 11.15 -20.82
CA HIS A 295 39.97 11.50 -20.22
C HIS A 295 39.20 10.23 -19.86
N ALA A 296 38.41 10.32 -18.80
CA ALA A 296 37.44 9.32 -18.41
C ALA A 296 36.04 9.95 -18.46
N VAL A 297 35.00 9.12 -18.35
CA VAL A 297 33.61 9.54 -18.27
C VAL A 297 33.14 9.27 -16.85
N GLN A 298 32.67 10.30 -16.15
CA GLN A 298 31.94 10.13 -14.91
C GLN A 298 30.45 10.10 -15.23
N VAL A 299 29.77 9.12 -14.64
CA VAL A 299 28.31 9.01 -14.65
C VAL A 299 27.82 9.09 -13.21
N SER A 300 26.79 9.89 -12.97
CA SER A 300 26.09 9.99 -11.69
C SER A 300 24.60 9.82 -11.91
N VAL A 301 23.97 8.93 -11.14
CA VAL A 301 22.53 8.65 -11.26
C VAL A 301 21.81 9.27 -10.06
N GLY A 302 21.08 10.35 -10.32
CA GLY A 302 20.16 10.98 -9.35
C GLY A 302 18.73 10.92 -9.87
N ASP A 303 18.02 12.04 -9.81
CA ASP A 303 16.73 12.21 -10.51
C ASP A 303 16.93 12.30 -12.04
N GLU A 304 18.12 12.72 -12.49
CA GLU A 304 18.61 12.62 -13.86
C GLU A 304 19.93 11.83 -13.87
N VAL A 305 20.29 11.25 -15.01
CA VAL A 305 21.64 10.72 -15.26
C VAL A 305 22.53 11.87 -15.74
N ASP A 306 23.55 12.21 -14.97
CA ASP A 306 24.57 13.19 -15.34
C ASP A 306 25.78 12.46 -15.95
N ILE A 307 26.15 12.83 -17.16
CA ILE A 307 27.32 12.29 -17.88
C ILE A 307 28.26 13.43 -18.26
N ARG A 308 29.52 13.30 -17.84
CA ARG A 308 30.55 14.32 -18.08
C ARG A 308 31.95 13.71 -18.24
N SER A 309 32.79 14.41 -19.00
CA SER A 309 34.21 14.09 -19.11
C SER A 309 34.96 14.52 -17.84
N VAL A 310 35.84 13.66 -17.36
CA VAL A 310 36.68 13.87 -16.18
C VAL A 310 38.12 13.46 -16.45
N VAL A 311 39.06 13.96 -15.64
CA VAL A 311 40.50 13.67 -15.78
C VAL A 311 41.09 13.33 -14.43
N ALA A 312 42.22 12.60 -14.45
CA ALA A 312 42.96 12.30 -13.24
C ALA A 312 43.51 13.59 -12.60
N ASP A 313 43.48 13.66 -11.27
CA ASP A 313 44.16 14.76 -10.59
C ASP A 313 45.67 14.71 -10.86
N GLY A 314 46.26 15.87 -11.11
CA GLY A 314 47.64 15.98 -11.60
C GLY A 314 47.87 15.67 -13.09
N GLN A 315 46.86 15.26 -13.86
CA GLN A 315 47.02 15.11 -15.31
C GLN A 315 47.01 16.48 -16.01
N ALA A 316 48.01 16.72 -16.84
CA ALA A 316 48.06 17.91 -17.69
C ALA A 316 47.20 17.68 -18.94
N THR A 317 46.16 18.50 -19.10
CA THR A 317 45.34 18.56 -20.30
C THR A 317 45.25 19.99 -20.81
N THR A 318 45.01 20.14 -22.11
CA THR A 318 44.76 21.43 -22.75
C THR A 318 43.25 21.63 -22.97
N PRO A 319 42.76 22.87 -23.03
CA PRO A 319 41.34 23.13 -23.35
C PRO A 319 40.87 22.48 -24.66
N ALA A 320 41.76 22.34 -25.64
CA ALA A 320 41.46 21.64 -26.89
C ALA A 320 41.27 20.13 -26.70
N GLN A 321 42.05 19.51 -25.81
CA GLN A 321 41.89 18.09 -25.47
C GLN A 321 40.62 17.85 -24.66
N ASP A 322 40.31 18.71 -23.69
CA ASP A 322 39.06 18.63 -22.91
C ASP A 322 37.84 18.76 -23.82
N LYS A 323 37.87 19.72 -24.77
CA LYS A 323 36.82 19.90 -25.76
C LYS A 323 36.70 18.68 -26.69
N ALA A 324 37.81 18.12 -27.16
CA ALA A 324 37.79 16.96 -28.04
C ALA A 324 37.22 15.71 -27.32
N ALA A 325 37.53 15.54 -26.03
CA ALA A 325 36.95 14.48 -25.21
C ALA A 325 35.43 14.66 -25.03
N ASP A 326 34.99 15.89 -24.76
CA ASP A 326 33.56 16.22 -24.72
C ASP A 326 32.88 15.94 -26.06
N ASP A 327 33.48 16.34 -27.18
CA ASP A 327 32.92 16.10 -28.51
C ASP A 327 32.81 14.59 -28.82
N ALA A 328 33.81 13.78 -28.45
CA ALA A 328 33.77 12.32 -28.60
C ALA A 328 32.66 11.68 -27.74
N LEU A 329 32.49 12.14 -26.50
CA LEU A 329 31.36 11.74 -25.64
C LEU A 329 30.01 12.18 -26.26
N CYS A 330 30.01 13.28 -27.02
CA CYS A 330 28.82 13.74 -27.70
C CYS A 330 28.38 12.84 -28.83
N GLU A 331 29.34 12.39 -29.61
CA GLU A 331 29.15 11.47 -30.73
C GLU A 331 28.72 10.07 -30.26
N ALA A 332 29.21 9.61 -29.10
CA ALA A 332 28.85 8.30 -28.54
C ALA A 332 27.47 8.25 -27.85
N LEU A 333 26.84 9.40 -27.59
CA LEU A 333 25.58 9.45 -26.84
C LEU A 333 24.41 8.72 -27.53
N PRO A 334 24.14 8.86 -28.83
CA PRO A 334 23.01 8.17 -29.46
C PRO A 334 23.09 6.64 -29.27
N GLU A 335 24.28 6.06 -29.44
CA GLU A 335 24.51 4.62 -29.21
C GLU A 335 24.27 4.24 -27.74
N LEU A 336 24.71 5.07 -26.80
CA LEU A 336 24.43 4.88 -25.37
C LEU A 336 22.92 4.90 -25.05
N LEU A 337 22.17 5.83 -25.64
CA LEU A 337 20.73 5.94 -25.44
C LEU A 337 19.96 4.76 -26.05
N GLU A 338 20.39 4.28 -27.21
CA GLU A 338 19.83 3.07 -27.84
C GLU A 338 20.07 1.83 -26.97
N ALA A 339 21.27 1.67 -26.41
CA ALA A 339 21.59 0.58 -25.50
C ALA A 339 20.74 0.63 -24.22
N MET A 340 20.61 1.81 -23.60
CA MET A 340 19.71 2.01 -22.44
C MET A 340 18.25 1.65 -22.76
N THR A 341 17.78 2.01 -23.95
CA THR A 341 16.42 1.69 -24.40
C THR A 341 16.23 0.19 -24.58
N ALA A 342 17.23 -0.52 -25.11
CA ALA A 342 17.20 -1.98 -25.23
C ALA A 342 17.12 -2.68 -23.85
N ASP A 343 17.69 -2.07 -22.82
CA ASP A 343 17.62 -2.52 -21.42
C ASP A 343 16.32 -2.09 -20.70
N GLY A 344 15.40 -1.43 -21.40
CA GLY A 344 14.10 -1.01 -20.85
C GLY A 344 14.15 0.29 -20.06
N ILE A 345 15.17 1.13 -20.27
CA ILE A 345 15.26 2.49 -19.74
C ILE A 345 14.97 3.45 -20.88
N THR A 346 13.83 4.14 -20.82
CA THR A 346 13.44 5.15 -21.80
C THR A 346 14.08 6.49 -21.43
N PRO A 347 15.04 7.01 -22.21
CA PRO A 347 15.58 8.34 -21.99
C PRO A 347 14.54 9.41 -22.37
N GLY A 348 14.30 10.35 -21.46
CA GLY A 348 13.45 11.51 -21.63
C GLY A 348 14.21 12.70 -22.23
N ARG A 349 14.07 13.88 -21.63
CA ARG A 349 14.78 15.07 -22.08
C ARG A 349 16.29 14.93 -21.88
N VAL A 350 17.05 15.15 -22.96
CA VAL A 350 18.51 15.27 -22.90
C VAL A 350 18.89 16.75 -22.89
N ARG A 351 19.45 17.23 -21.77
CA ARG A 351 20.06 18.56 -21.68
C ARG A 351 21.40 18.55 -22.40
N LYS A 352 21.61 19.54 -23.25
CA LYS A 352 22.79 19.68 -24.10
C LYS A 352 23.41 21.06 -23.85
N GLN A 353 24.68 21.14 -23.46
CA GLN A 353 25.45 22.38 -23.35
C GLN A 353 26.63 22.38 -24.32
N PRO A 354 27.12 23.49 -24.88
CA PRO A 354 28.29 23.47 -25.79
C PRO A 354 29.52 22.75 -25.19
N ALA A 355 30.23 21.95 -26.00
CA ALA A 355 31.47 21.27 -25.60
C ALA A 355 32.56 22.28 -25.19
N GLY A 356 33.30 21.96 -24.12
CA GLY A 356 34.33 22.85 -23.58
C GLY A 356 33.82 24.09 -22.85
N LEU A 357 32.50 24.20 -22.60
CA LEU A 357 31.92 25.26 -21.76
C LEU A 357 32.30 25.09 -20.29
N VAL A 358 32.40 23.84 -19.84
CA VAL A 358 32.79 23.47 -18.47
C VAL A 358 34.10 22.70 -18.55
N PRO A 359 35.16 23.08 -17.80
CA PRO A 359 36.41 22.34 -17.78
C PRO A 359 36.20 20.93 -17.20
N ALA A 360 37.00 19.96 -17.66
CA ALA A 360 36.91 18.59 -17.18
C ALA A 360 37.15 18.53 -15.66
N LYS A 361 36.24 17.87 -14.94
CA LYS A 361 36.37 17.72 -13.47
C LYS A 361 37.59 16.85 -13.18
N ARG A 362 38.40 17.25 -12.19
CA ARG A 362 39.55 16.46 -11.72
C ARG A 362 39.09 15.49 -10.64
N ILE A 363 39.46 14.22 -10.78
CA ILE A 363 39.08 13.15 -9.84
C ILE A 363 40.34 12.65 -9.12
N PRO A 364 40.45 12.84 -7.80
CA PRO A 364 41.50 12.24 -6.99
C PRO A 364 41.48 10.71 -7.08
N GLY A 365 42.65 10.07 -7.10
CA GLY A 365 42.78 8.60 -7.13
C GLY A 365 42.54 7.94 -8.49
N LEU A 366 42.06 8.69 -9.50
CA LEU A 366 42.06 8.19 -10.88
C LEU A 366 43.50 8.15 -11.40
N ALA A 367 43.95 7.00 -11.91
CA ALA A 367 45.32 6.86 -12.41
C ALA A 367 45.61 7.85 -13.54
N THR A 368 46.81 8.44 -13.59
CA THR A 368 47.24 9.25 -14.74
C THR A 368 47.64 8.33 -15.89
N VAL A 369 47.36 8.75 -17.13
CA VAL A 369 47.88 8.05 -18.31
C VAL A 369 49.29 8.59 -18.58
N PRO A 370 50.31 7.74 -18.79
CA PRO A 370 51.63 8.22 -19.16
C PRO A 370 51.53 9.03 -20.45
N SER A 371 52.02 10.27 -20.40
CA SER A 371 52.14 11.11 -21.59
C SER A 371 53.11 10.45 -22.56
N THR A 372 52.60 9.82 -23.62
CA THR A 372 53.42 9.36 -24.73
C THR A 372 53.86 10.56 -25.56
N GLY A 373 54.79 11.33 -25.02
CA GLY A 373 55.62 12.26 -25.78
C GLY A 373 56.70 11.47 -26.52
N GLY A 374 56.43 11.11 -27.78
CA GLY A 374 57.44 10.46 -28.64
C GLY A 374 56.83 9.66 -29.79
N THR A 375 56.76 10.29 -30.97
CA THR A 375 56.64 9.71 -32.32
C THR A 375 55.67 8.53 -32.51
N ALA A 376 54.51 8.84 -33.08
CA ALA A 376 53.56 7.85 -33.58
C ALA A 376 54.16 7.05 -34.76
N GLU A 377 54.61 5.83 -34.48
CA GLU A 377 54.74 4.79 -35.50
C GLU A 377 53.34 4.21 -35.76
N LYS A 378 52.88 4.29 -37.01
CA LYS A 378 51.58 3.77 -37.46
C LYS A 378 51.55 2.24 -37.30
N ALA A 379 51.04 1.74 -36.19
CA ALA A 379 50.62 0.34 -36.08
C ALA A 379 49.24 0.16 -36.75
N GLY A 380 49.23 -0.52 -37.90
CA GLY A 380 48.04 -0.81 -38.68
C GLY A 380 46.99 -1.63 -37.93
N ARG A 381 45.73 -1.19 -38.01
CA ARG A 381 44.56 -1.90 -37.52
C ARG A 381 44.27 -3.11 -38.44
N PRO A 382 44.18 -4.36 -37.95
CA PRO A 382 43.69 -5.45 -38.78
C PRO A 382 42.17 -5.29 -38.97
N ALA A 383 41.74 -5.21 -40.23
CA ALA A 383 40.34 -5.20 -40.62
C ALA A 383 39.70 -6.55 -40.24
N ARG A 384 38.88 -6.56 -39.18
CA ARG A 384 37.98 -7.70 -38.89
C ARG A 384 36.88 -7.72 -39.96
N LYS A 385 36.96 -8.72 -40.85
CA LYS A 385 35.91 -9.05 -41.83
C LYS A 385 34.59 -9.34 -41.10
N ARG A 386 33.57 -8.52 -41.36
CA ARG A 386 32.17 -8.84 -41.05
C ARG A 386 31.80 -10.14 -41.78
N ARG A 387 31.39 -11.18 -41.04
CA ARG A 387 30.69 -12.33 -41.64
C ARG A 387 29.27 -11.89 -42.01
N PRO A 388 28.77 -12.18 -43.23
CA PRO A 388 27.37 -11.96 -43.55
C PRO A 388 26.51 -12.97 -42.78
N ARG A 389 25.42 -12.48 -42.17
CA ARG A 389 24.32 -13.31 -41.66
C ARG A 389 23.76 -14.10 -42.84
N GLN A 390 23.82 -15.43 -42.75
CA GLN A 390 23.08 -16.30 -43.66
C GLN A 390 21.59 -16.03 -43.47
N GLN A 391 20.94 -15.62 -44.55
CA GLN A 391 19.49 -15.71 -44.71
C GLN A 391 19.13 -17.20 -44.75
N GLY A 392 18.46 -17.69 -43.73
CA GLY A 392 17.75 -18.97 -43.77
C GLY A 392 16.39 -18.75 -44.43
N ALA A 393 16.28 -19.11 -45.70
CA ALA A 393 15.03 -19.34 -46.38
C ALA A 393 14.74 -20.86 -46.42
N GLY A 394 13.49 -21.25 -46.15
CA GLY A 394 12.91 -22.58 -46.37
C GLY A 394 12.84 -23.43 -45.10
N ARG A 395 11.68 -23.91 -44.63
CA ARG A 395 10.44 -24.28 -45.35
C ARG A 395 9.19 -23.90 -44.56
#